data_AF-A0A259DD67-F1
#
_entry.id   AF-A0A259DD67-F1
#
_cell.length_a   1.000
_cell.length_b   1.000
_cell.length_c   1.000
_cell.angle_alpha   90.00
_cell.angle_beta   90.00
_cell.angle_gamma   90.00
#
_symmetry.space_group_name_H-M   'P 1'
#
loop_
_entity.id
_entity.type
_entity.pdbx_description
1 polymer ?
#
loop_
_entity_poly.entity_id
_entity_poly.type
_entity_poly.pdbx_seq_one_letter_code
_entity_poly.pdbx_strand_id
1 'polypeptide(L)'
;AFQLTNIIRDVGEDARRGRIYLPQDELARFGVSEADLFNSRDTPAFQALMQFQYERAVTWYESALAALPASARRAQRPGLAMAAIYRTLLDEIQRDHFPVLRARVSLTPLRKLWLASKTWLFP
;
A
#
# COMPACT_ATOMS: atom_id res chain seq x y z
N ALA A 1 0.26 3.63 -8.19
CA ALA A 1 -0.14 3.48 -6.78
C ALA A 1 -0.36 2.02 -6.35
N PHE A 2 -1.18 1.22 -7.05
CA PHE A 2 -1.48 -0.18 -6.64
C PHE A 2 -0.26 -1.06 -6.39
N GLN A 3 0.74 -1.01 -7.27
CA GLN A 3 1.91 -1.88 -7.10
C GLN A 3 2.76 -1.48 -5.89
N LEU A 4 2.85 -0.19 -5.58
CA LEU A 4 3.49 0.26 -4.34
C LEU A 4 2.75 -0.27 -3.12
N THR A 5 1.41 -0.25 -3.13
CA THR A 5 0.60 -0.85 -2.07
C THR A 5 0.85 -2.35 -1.92
N ASN A 6 0.99 -3.10 -3.02
CA ASN A 6 1.34 -4.53 -2.94
C ASN A 6 2.73 -4.74 -2.34
N ILE A 7 3.74 -3.98 -2.80
CA ILE A 7 5.11 -4.05 -2.26
C ILE A 7 5.11 -3.79 -0.74
N ILE A 8 4.40 -2.76 -0.28
CA ILE A 8 4.30 -2.44 1.15
C ILE A 8 3.61 -3.57 1.91
N ARG A 9 2.45 -4.04 1.44
CA ARG A 9 1.64 -5.05 2.14
C ARG A 9 2.36 -6.40 2.25
N ASP A 10 3.09 -6.77 1.22
CA ASP A 10 3.62 -8.12 1.04
C ASP A 10 5.13 -8.21 1.37
N VAL A 11 5.78 -7.12 1.81
CA VAL A 11 7.23 -7.07 2.08
C VAL A 11 7.75 -8.24 2.94
N GLY A 12 7.05 -8.61 4.02
CA GLY A 12 7.45 -9.73 4.86
C GLY A 12 7.25 -11.10 4.19
N GLU A 13 6.17 -11.25 3.42
CA GLU A 13 5.90 -12.47 2.65
C GLU A 13 6.94 -12.67 1.53
N ASP A 14 7.28 -11.59 0.83
CA ASP A 14 8.29 -11.58 -0.21
C ASP A 14 9.68 -11.86 0.37
N ALA A 15 10.04 -11.24 1.50
CA ALA A 15 11.31 -11.51 2.18
C ALA A 15 11.45 -12.98 2.58
N ARG A 16 10.39 -13.60 3.13
CA ARG A 16 10.38 -15.05 3.45
C ARG A 16 10.56 -15.93 2.22
N ARG A 17 10.24 -15.43 1.02
CA ARG A 17 10.48 -16.11 -0.27
C ARG A 17 11.82 -15.74 -0.90
N GLY A 18 12.70 -15.05 -0.16
CA GLY A 18 14.01 -14.61 -0.64
C GLY A 18 13.94 -13.46 -1.65
N ARG A 19 12.88 -12.63 -1.60
CA ARG A 19 12.66 -11.53 -2.53
C ARG A 19 12.56 -10.19 -1.82
N ILE A 20 13.17 -9.16 -2.39
CA ILE A 20 13.08 -7.79 -1.89
C ILE A 20 12.70 -6.91 -3.09
N TYR A 21 11.56 -6.23 -2.98
CA TYR A 21 11.05 -5.30 -4.00
C TYR A 21 11.18 -3.82 -3.60
N LEU A 22 11.66 -3.56 -2.39
CA LEU A 22 11.99 -2.20 -1.95
C LEU A 22 13.26 -1.73 -2.67
N PRO A 23 13.33 -0.47 -3.14
CA PRO A 23 14.53 0.07 -3.76
C PRO A 23 15.73 0.04 -2.81
N GLN A 24 16.88 -0.40 -3.33
CA GLN A 24 18.10 -0.61 -2.54
C GLN A 24 18.71 0.70 -2.03
N ASP A 25 18.62 1.76 -2.82
CA ASP A 25 19.02 3.11 -2.43
C ASP A 25 18.15 3.65 -1.28
N GLU A 26 16.87 3.31 -1.26
CA GLU A 26 15.96 3.69 -0.18
C GLU A 26 16.22 2.86 1.09
N LEU A 27 16.50 1.56 0.96
CA LEU A 27 16.95 0.73 2.09
C LEU A 27 18.22 1.32 2.73
N ALA A 28 19.22 1.66 1.91
CA ALA A 28 20.45 2.31 2.36
C ALA A 28 20.20 3.67 3.01
N ARG A 29 19.35 4.52 2.38
CA ARG A 29 18.99 5.85 2.89
C ARG A 29 18.40 5.82 4.30
N PHE A 30 17.55 4.83 4.58
CA PHE A 30 16.91 4.68 5.89
C PHE A 30 17.71 3.80 6.86
N GLY A 31 18.81 3.19 6.42
CA GLY A 31 19.64 2.31 7.25
C GLY A 31 18.98 0.96 7.54
N VAL A 32 18.17 0.45 6.61
CA VAL A 32 17.53 -0.86 6.69
C VAL A 32 18.36 -1.85 5.88
N SER A 33 18.85 -2.91 6.50
CA SER A 33 19.57 -3.97 5.77
C SER A 33 18.61 -5.03 5.23
N GLU A 34 19.03 -5.76 4.19
CA GLU A 34 18.27 -6.93 3.72
C GLU A 34 18.10 -7.99 4.82
N ALA A 35 19.12 -8.15 5.66
CA ALA A 35 19.06 -9.04 6.81
C ALA A 35 17.97 -8.63 7.80
N ASP A 36 17.67 -7.34 7.94
CA ASP A 36 16.57 -6.89 8.79
C ASP A 36 15.22 -7.35 8.23
N LEU A 37 15.04 -7.28 6.90
CA LEU A 37 13.83 -7.77 6.24
C LEU A 37 13.70 -9.29 6.35
N PHE A 38 14.76 -10.04 6.04
CA PHE A 38 14.76 -11.50 6.11
C PHE A 38 14.53 -12.02 7.53
N ASN A 39 15.05 -11.33 8.54
CA ASN A 39 14.84 -11.68 9.95
C ASN A 39 13.60 -11.01 10.57
N SER A 40 12.75 -10.36 9.76
CA SER A 40 11.51 -9.69 10.21
C SER A 40 11.74 -8.71 11.38
N ARG A 41 12.86 -7.99 11.34
CA ARG A 41 13.25 -6.99 12.33
C ARG A 41 12.50 -5.69 12.07
N ASP A 42 11.51 -5.46 12.91
CA ASP A 42 10.68 -4.26 12.89
C ASP A 42 11.36 -3.12 13.67
N THR A 43 12.28 -2.43 13.00
CA THR A 43 13.10 -1.37 13.60
C THR A 43 12.47 0.02 13.36
N PRO A 44 12.84 1.05 14.13
CA PRO A 44 12.42 2.43 13.83
C PRO A 44 12.82 2.89 12.42
N ALA A 45 13.98 2.43 11.93
CA ALA A 45 14.43 2.67 10.56
C ALA A 45 13.49 2.05 9.51
N PHE A 46 13.05 0.80 9.75
CA PHE A 46 12.06 0.13 8.89
C PHE A 46 10.72 0.86 8.91
N GLN A 47 10.24 1.27 10.07
CA GLN A 47 9.00 2.04 10.22
C GLN A 47 9.06 3.38 9.46
N ALA A 48 10.19 4.09 9.55
CA ALA A 48 10.42 5.32 8.80
C ALA A 48 10.45 5.08 7.28
N LEU A 49 11.09 4.00 6.82
CA LEU A 49 11.07 3.59 5.41
C LEU A 49 9.64 3.29 4.96
N MET A 50 8.85 2.52 5.73
CA MET A 50 7.47 2.19 5.36
C MET A 50 6.57 3.42 5.31
N GLN A 51 6.76 4.37 6.22
CA GLN A 51 6.08 5.67 6.18
C GLN A 51 6.42 6.44 4.88
N PHE A 52 7.69 6.47 4.48
CA PHE A 52 8.10 7.09 3.22
C PHE A 52 7.46 6.40 2.00
N GLN A 53 7.39 5.06 1.98
CA GLN A 53 6.72 4.31 0.92
C GLN A 53 5.21 4.58 0.87
N TYR A 54 4.57 4.67 2.03
CA TYR A 54 3.16 5.01 2.19
C TYR A 54 2.87 6.38 1.58
N GLU A 55 3.62 7.41 1.97
CA GLU A 55 3.45 8.77 1.45
C GLU A 55 3.60 8.82 -0.07
N ARG A 56 4.61 8.14 -0.61
CA ARG A 56 4.78 8.02 -2.06
C ARG A 56 3.56 7.39 -2.73
N ALA A 57 3.02 6.30 -2.18
CA ALA A 57 1.85 5.65 -2.74
C ALA A 57 0.60 6.55 -2.68
N VAL A 58 0.41 7.28 -1.59
CA VAL A 58 -0.66 8.28 -1.42
C VAL A 58 -0.57 9.38 -2.49
N THR A 59 0.61 9.98 -2.70
CA THR A 59 0.81 10.99 -3.75
C THR A 59 0.41 10.47 -5.12
N TRP A 60 0.73 9.21 -5.45
CA TRP A 60 0.30 8.60 -6.71
C TRP A 60 -1.20 8.36 -6.81
N TYR A 61 -1.88 8.00 -5.71
CA TYR A 61 -3.35 7.92 -5.70
C TYR A 61 -3.97 9.28 -5.97
N GLU A 62 -3.50 10.32 -5.28
CA GLU A 62 -4.02 11.68 -5.41
C GLU A 62 -3.79 12.25 -6.80
N SER A 63 -2.59 12.08 -7.33
CA SER A 63 -2.26 12.52 -8.70
C SER A 63 -3.13 11.82 -9.75
N ALA A 64 -3.35 10.51 -9.62
CA ALA A 64 -4.18 9.75 -10.56
C ALA A 64 -5.67 10.18 -10.49
N LEU A 65 -6.19 10.43 -9.29
CA LEU A 65 -7.56 10.90 -9.11
C LEU A 65 -7.75 12.33 -9.61
N ALA A 66 -6.77 13.21 -9.40
CA ALA A 66 -6.79 14.58 -9.90
C ALA A 66 -6.71 14.65 -11.44
N ALA A 67 -5.96 13.73 -12.06
CA ALA A 67 -5.83 13.65 -13.51
C ALA A 67 -7.05 13.03 -14.22
N LEU A 68 -8.01 12.43 -13.49
CA LEU A 68 -9.16 11.78 -14.08
C LEU A 68 -10.27 12.79 -14.44
N PRO A 69 -10.56 13.01 -15.74
CA PRO A 69 -11.61 13.94 -16.14
C PRO A 69 -13.00 13.44 -15.70
N ALA A 70 -13.89 14.38 -15.37
CA ALA A 70 -15.24 14.07 -14.92
C ALA A 70 -16.02 13.17 -15.90
N SER A 71 -15.83 13.37 -17.21
CA SER A 71 -16.46 12.57 -18.27
C SER A 71 -16.05 11.09 -18.23
N ALA A 72 -14.82 10.78 -17.77
CA ALA A 72 -14.30 9.42 -17.71
C ALA A 72 -14.69 8.68 -16.42
N ARG A 73 -15.17 9.38 -15.37
CA ARG A 73 -15.45 8.76 -14.06
C ARG A 73 -16.42 7.58 -14.14
N ARG A 74 -17.46 7.69 -14.97
CA ARG A 74 -18.45 6.60 -15.14
C ARG A 74 -17.81 5.35 -15.75
N ALA A 75 -16.99 5.53 -16.79
CA ALA A 75 -16.28 4.41 -17.44
C ALA A 75 -15.23 3.79 -16.50
N GLN A 76 -14.63 4.61 -15.63
CA GLN A 76 -13.58 4.19 -14.70
C GLN A 76 -14.08 3.74 -13.33
N ARG A 77 -15.39 3.51 -13.15
CA ARG A 77 -15.95 3.02 -11.88
C ARG A 77 -15.24 1.78 -11.31
N PRO A 78 -14.89 0.75 -12.11
CA PRO A 78 -14.12 -0.39 -11.59
C PRO A 78 -12.73 0.03 -11.06
N GLY A 79 -12.04 0.92 -11.79
CA GLY A 79 -10.74 1.46 -11.37
C GLY A 79 -10.83 2.31 -10.10
N LEU A 80 -11.88 3.12 -9.98
CA LEU A 80 -12.17 3.93 -8.79
C LEU A 80 -12.50 3.05 -7.57
N ALA A 81 -13.28 1.98 -7.76
CA ALA A 81 -13.56 1.01 -6.70
C ALA A 81 -12.27 0.31 -6.22
N MET A 82 -11.42 -0.11 -7.15
CA MET A 82 -10.10 -0.66 -6.83
C MET A 82 -9.22 0.36 -6.10
N ALA A 83 -9.21 1.62 -6.52
CA ALA A 83 -8.52 2.73 -5.84
C ALA A 83 -8.99 2.88 -4.40
N ALA A 84 -10.30 2.88 -4.16
CA ALA A 84 -10.87 2.98 -2.82
C ALA A 84 -10.48 1.81 -1.91
N ILE A 85 -10.55 0.57 -2.42
CA ILE A 85 -10.18 -0.63 -1.66
C ILE A 85 -8.69 -0.61 -1.31
N TYR A 86 -7.81 -0.40 -2.30
CA TYR A 86 -6.38 -0.44 -2.07
C TYR A 86 -5.88 0.73 -1.20
N ARG A 87 -6.41 1.94 -1.39
CA ARG A 87 -6.08 3.08 -0.53
C ARG A 87 -6.52 2.80 0.91
N THR A 88 -7.72 2.28 1.12
CA THR A 88 -8.20 1.95 2.48
C THR A 88 -7.34 0.88 3.13
N LEU A 89 -6.92 -0.15 2.39
CA LEU A 89 -6.01 -1.17 2.90
C LEU A 89 -4.65 -0.58 3.28
N LEU A 90 -4.11 0.31 2.44
CA LEU A 90 -2.87 1.01 2.70
C LEU A 90 -2.96 1.87 3.98
N ASP A 91 -4.08 2.57 4.18
CA ASP A 91 -4.34 3.38 5.36
C ASP A 91 -4.48 2.51 6.64
N GLU A 92 -5.03 1.30 6.54
CA GLU A 92 -5.06 0.35 7.66
C GLU A 92 -3.66 -0.15 8.02
N ILE A 93 -2.86 -0.49 7.02
CA ILE A 93 -1.46 -0.87 7.23
C ILE A 93 -0.70 0.23 7.98
N GLN A 94 -0.90 1.49 7.57
CA GLN A 94 -0.26 2.64 8.21
C GLN A 94 -0.77 2.85 9.64
N ARG A 95 -2.10 2.79 9.86
CA ARG A 95 -2.72 2.95 11.19
C ARG A 95 -2.21 1.92 12.19
N ASP A 96 -1.97 0.70 11.75
CA ASP A 96 -1.50 -0.40 12.59
C ASP A 96 0.04 -0.44 12.71
N HIS A 97 0.73 0.66 12.36
CA HIS A 97 2.19 0.81 12.41
C HIS A 97 2.92 -0.24 11.58
N PHE A 98 2.49 -0.41 10.32
CA PHE A 98 3.16 -1.24 9.31
C PHE A 98 3.54 -2.66 9.79
N PRO A 99 2.58 -3.50 10.25
CA PRO A 99 2.89 -4.82 10.81
C PRO A 99 3.30 -5.87 9.74
N VAL A 100 3.65 -5.40 8.54
CA VAL A 100 3.76 -6.16 7.27
C VAL A 100 4.94 -7.14 7.22
N LEU A 101 5.92 -7.02 8.12
CA LEU A 101 6.95 -8.05 8.28
C LEU A 101 6.38 -9.31 8.94
N ARG A 102 5.44 -9.16 9.87
CA ARG A 102 4.99 -10.23 10.77
C ARG A 102 3.60 -10.75 10.45
N ALA A 103 2.72 -9.88 9.97
CA ALA A 103 1.32 -10.20 9.75
C ALA A 103 0.81 -9.59 8.44
N ARG A 104 -0.23 -10.22 7.90
CA ARG A 104 -0.92 -9.72 6.72
C ARG A 104 -2.13 -8.89 7.14
N VAL A 105 -2.12 -7.62 6.80
CA VAL A 105 -3.31 -6.75 6.94
C VAL A 105 -4.25 -7.01 5.78
N SER A 106 -5.55 -7.14 6.06
CA SER A 106 -6.55 -7.33 5.02
C SER A 106 -7.91 -6.75 5.39
N LEU A 107 -8.59 -6.20 4.40
CA LEU A 107 -9.98 -5.76 4.54
C LEU A 107 -10.92 -6.97 4.49
N THR A 108 -11.93 -6.97 5.37
CA THR A 108 -13.00 -7.97 5.34
C THR A 108 -13.76 -7.92 4.00
N PRO A 109 -14.32 -9.05 3.52
CA PRO A 109 -15.10 -9.07 2.29
C PRO A 109 -16.26 -8.06 2.29
N LEU A 110 -16.95 -7.91 3.43
CA LEU A 110 -18.02 -6.94 3.60
C LEU A 110 -17.53 -5.50 3.46
N ARG A 111 -16.36 -5.18 4.03
CA ARG A 111 -15.79 -3.83 3.92
C ARG A 111 -15.36 -3.51 2.49
N LYS A 112 -14.81 -4.50 1.76
CA LYS A 112 -14.49 -4.37 0.33
C LYS A 112 -15.76 -4.13 -0.50
N LEU A 113 -16.82 -4.90 -0.25
CA LEU A 113 -18.10 -4.75 -0.94
C LEU A 113 -18.72 -3.37 -0.65
N TRP A 114 -18.69 -2.93 0.60
CA TRP A 114 -19.18 -1.61 0.99
C TRP A 114 -18.42 -0.48 0.28
N LEU A 115 -17.08 -0.54 0.24
CA LEU A 115 -16.25 0.44 -0.46
C LEU A 115 -16.58 0.48 -1.96
N ALA A 116 -16.63 -0.69 -2.61
CA ALA A 116 -16.94 -0.79 -4.03
C ALA A 116 -18.33 -0.20 -4.34
N SER A 117 -19.35 -0.58 -3.56
CA SER A 117 -20.73 -0.09 -3.73
C SER A 117 -20.83 1.42 -3.51
N LYS A 118 -20.19 1.95 -2.46
CA LYS A 118 -20.17 3.39 -2.17
C LYS A 118 -19.56 4.17 -3.33
N THR A 119 -18.41 3.73 -3.86
CA THR A 119 -17.75 4.38 -5.00
C THR A 119 -18.56 4.23 -6.30
N TRP A 120 -19.29 3.13 -6.46
CA TRP A 120 -20.12 2.92 -7.65
C TRP A 120 -21.33 3.86 -7.70
N LEU A 121 -21.97 4.07 -6.55
CA LEU A 121 -23.16 4.91 -6.39
C LEU A 121 -22.80 6.40 -6.35
N PHE A 122 -21.63 6.75 -5.79
CA PHE A 122 -21.14 8.13 -5.64
C PHE A 122 -19.69 8.28 -6.17
N PRO A 123 -19.48 8.28 -7.51
CA PRO A 123 -18.16 8.39 -8.14
C PRO A 123 -17.58 9.81 -8.19
#